data_AF-A0A8T4WUC8-F1
#
_entry.id   AF-A0A8T4WUC8-F1
#
_cell.length_a   1.000
_cell.length_b   1.000
_cell.length_c   1.000
_cell.angle_alpha   90.00
_cell.angle_beta   90.00
_cell.angle_gamma   90.00
#
_symmetry.space_group_name_H-M   'P 1'
#
loop_
_entity.id
_entity.type
_entity.pdbx_description
1 polymer ?
#
loop_
_entity_poly.entity_id
_entity_poly.type
_entity_poly.pdbx_seq_one_letter_code
_entity_poly.pdbx_strand_id
1 'polypeptide(L)'
;MLKLGEYELETPSVCASIIDEFLARMREDIEKALEQNPDIIELRLDKLHDYEGWKELLPEGTPVIITNRAEREGGHFEGTESERIEILLNAINQGVACVDIELSTPQKQINKILNAAKDTDTSVITS
;
A
#
# COMPACT_ATOMS: atom_id res chain seq x y z
N MET A 1 -13.42 3.35 16.25
CA MET A 1 -12.10 3.95 16.05
C MET A 1 -11.17 2.83 15.59
N LEU A 2 -10.58 2.99 14.42
CA LEU A 2 -9.65 2.06 13.80
C LEU A 2 -8.23 2.64 13.96
N LYS A 3 -7.26 1.84 14.40
CA LYS A 3 -5.84 2.23 14.34
C LYS A 3 -5.25 1.72 13.02
N LEU A 4 -4.70 2.61 12.22
CA LEU A 4 -4.02 2.30 10.96
C LEU A 4 -2.61 2.90 10.99
N GLY A 5 -1.66 2.05 11.31
CA GLY A 5 -0.36 2.46 11.81
C GLY A 5 -0.47 3.43 12.97
N GLU A 6 0.22 4.56 12.96
CA GLU A 6 0.12 5.57 14.04
C GLU A 6 -1.17 6.41 14.00
N TYR A 7 -2.03 6.23 13.00
CA TYR A 7 -3.22 7.05 12.82
C TYR A 7 -4.43 6.43 13.52
N GLU A 8 -5.21 7.26 14.20
CA GLU A 8 -6.52 6.91 14.76
C GLU A 8 -7.63 7.46 13.86
N LEU A 9 -8.46 6.58 13.32
CA LEU A 9 -9.50 6.92 12.33
C LEU A 9 -10.91 6.67 12.90
N GLU A 10 -11.84 7.58 12.63
CA GLU A 10 -13.26 7.35 12.85
C GLU A 10 -13.83 6.38 11.82
N THR A 11 -14.82 5.58 12.20
CA THR A 11 -15.38 4.53 11.35
C THR A 11 -16.86 4.78 11.08
N PRO A 12 -17.35 4.66 9.83
CA PRO A 12 -16.60 4.24 8.64
C PRO A 12 -15.63 5.34 8.14
N SER A 13 -14.49 4.91 7.60
CA SER A 13 -13.51 5.79 6.94
C SER A 13 -13.60 5.62 5.41
N VAL A 14 -13.29 6.67 4.67
CA VAL A 14 -13.26 6.70 3.21
C VAL A 14 -11.83 6.53 2.72
N CYS A 15 -11.60 5.52 1.88
CA CYS A 15 -10.32 5.27 1.24
C CYS A 15 -10.38 5.63 -0.26
N ALA A 16 -9.49 6.50 -0.72
CA ALA A 16 -9.31 6.80 -2.14
C ALA A 16 -8.23 5.87 -2.72
N SER A 17 -8.59 5.04 -3.70
CA SER A 17 -7.66 4.13 -4.37
C SER A 17 -7.06 4.78 -5.61
N ILE A 18 -5.74 4.87 -5.66
CA ILE A 18 -4.97 5.49 -6.75
C ILE A 18 -4.18 4.42 -7.48
N ILE A 19 -4.35 4.34 -8.80
CA ILE A 19 -3.68 3.39 -9.68
C ILE A 19 -3.32 4.05 -11.01
N ASP A 20 -2.04 4.03 -11.36
CA ASP A 20 -1.56 4.45 -12.68
C ASP A 20 -0.30 3.63 -13.04
N GLU A 21 0.07 3.67 -14.31
CA GLU A 21 1.28 3.04 -14.84
C GLU A 21 2.54 3.89 -14.62
N PHE A 22 2.38 5.20 -14.41
CA PHE A 22 3.49 6.16 -14.33
C PHE A 22 3.39 7.02 -13.08
N LEU A 23 4.51 7.17 -12.37
CA LEU A 23 4.60 7.94 -11.11
C LEU A 23 4.16 9.40 -11.26
N ALA A 24 4.44 10.04 -12.39
CA ALA A 24 4.02 11.42 -12.64
C ALA A 24 2.50 11.58 -12.64
N ARG A 25 1.77 10.64 -13.26
CA ARG A 25 0.30 10.66 -13.27
C ARG A 25 -0.28 10.23 -11.93
N MET A 26 0.34 9.24 -11.28
CA MET A 26 -0.05 8.83 -9.94
C MET A 26 0.05 10.00 -8.95
N ARG A 27 1.09 10.85 -9.07
CA ARG A 27 1.22 12.09 -8.28
C ARG A 27 0.06 13.05 -8.51
N GLU A 28 -0.28 13.33 -9.78
CA GLU A 28 -1.42 14.19 -10.11
C GLU A 28 -2.75 13.65 -9.54
N ASP A 29 -2.92 12.32 -9.55
CA ASP A 29 -4.15 11.68 -9.04
C ASP A 29 -4.20 11.68 -7.51
N ILE A 30 -3.05 11.55 -6.83
CA ILE A 30 -2.96 11.75 -5.37
C ILE A 30 -3.35 13.19 -5.01
N GLU A 31 -2.81 14.19 -5.72
CA GLU A 31 -3.13 15.60 -5.47
C GLU A 31 -4.65 15.86 -5.62
N LYS A 32 -5.26 15.38 -6.72
CA LYS A 32 -6.72 15.48 -6.92
C LYS A 32 -7.52 14.74 -5.84
N ALA A 33 -7.04 13.59 -5.39
CA ALA A 33 -7.72 12.83 -4.35
C ALA A 33 -7.68 13.57 -3.01
N LEU A 34 -6.54 14.16 -2.65
CA LEU A 34 -6.38 14.94 -1.42
C LEU A 34 -7.33 16.15 -1.36
N GLU A 35 -7.66 16.78 -2.49
CA GLU A 35 -8.67 17.84 -2.56
C GLU A 35 -10.07 17.39 -2.07
N GLN A 36 -10.35 16.08 -2.12
CA GLN A 36 -11.61 15.50 -1.63
C GLN A 36 -11.57 15.12 -0.14
N ASN A 37 -10.43 15.33 0.54
CA ASN A 37 -10.20 14.99 1.95
C ASN A 37 -10.56 13.53 2.32
N PRO A 38 -9.99 12.51 1.66
CA PRO A 38 -10.17 11.13 2.07
C PRO A 38 -9.50 10.88 3.42
N ASP A 39 -10.04 9.93 4.20
CA ASP A 39 -9.43 9.53 5.46
C ASP A 39 -8.16 8.70 5.24
N ILE A 40 -8.10 7.97 4.12
CA ILE A 40 -7.02 7.05 3.76
C ILE A 40 -6.75 7.16 2.25
N ILE A 41 -5.48 7.03 1.85
CA ILE A 41 -5.11 6.77 0.45
C ILE A 41 -4.60 5.34 0.31
N GLU A 42 -5.14 4.60 -0.66
CA GLU A 42 -4.53 3.35 -1.12
C GLU A 42 -3.71 3.64 -2.37
N LEU A 43 -2.41 3.35 -2.32
CA LEU A 43 -1.55 3.37 -3.51
C LEU A 43 -1.40 1.95 -4.05
N ARG A 44 -1.98 1.73 -5.23
CA ARG A 44 -1.89 0.47 -5.99
C ARG A 44 -0.65 0.50 -6.86
N LEU A 45 0.41 -0.18 -6.41
CA LEU A 45 1.70 -0.23 -7.10
C LEU A 45 1.75 -1.33 -8.17
N ASP A 46 0.74 -2.19 -8.26
CA ASP A 46 0.73 -3.34 -9.16
C ASP A 46 0.68 -2.99 -10.65
N LYS A 47 0.33 -1.75 -11.00
CA LYS A 47 0.32 -1.29 -12.41
C LYS A 47 1.58 -0.51 -12.80
N LEU A 48 2.46 -0.19 -11.86
CA LEU A 48 3.65 0.62 -12.14
C LEU A 48 4.64 -0.15 -13.03
N HIS A 49 5.10 0.48 -14.10
CA HIS A 49 6.19 -0.06 -14.92
C HIS A 49 7.57 0.14 -14.28
N ASP A 50 7.70 1.17 -13.45
CA ASP A 50 8.92 1.51 -12.72
C ASP A 50 8.58 1.86 -11.27
N TYR A 51 9.25 1.19 -10.34
CA TYR A 51 9.08 1.38 -8.90
C TYR A 51 10.09 2.39 -8.34
N GLU A 52 11.09 2.83 -9.11
CA GLU A 52 12.04 3.82 -8.63
C GLU A 52 11.34 5.16 -8.32
N GLY A 53 11.35 5.57 -7.05
CA GLY A 53 10.76 6.84 -6.62
C GLY A 53 9.30 6.76 -6.15
N TRP A 54 8.66 5.58 -6.11
CA TRP A 54 7.28 5.45 -5.61
C TRP A 54 7.10 6.03 -4.20
N LYS A 55 8.13 5.93 -3.34
CA LYS A 55 8.14 6.47 -1.97
C LYS A 55 7.97 7.99 -1.90
N GLU A 56 8.31 8.70 -2.99
CA GLU A 56 8.15 10.17 -3.09
C GLU A 56 6.70 10.58 -3.33
N LEU A 57 5.81 9.61 -3.53
CA LEU A 57 4.37 9.81 -3.67
C LEU A 57 3.64 9.83 -2.32
N LEU A 58 4.30 9.47 -1.22
CA LEU A 58 3.66 9.42 0.10
C LEU A 58 3.26 10.84 0.54
N PRO A 59 1.96 11.15 0.67
CA PRO A 59 1.51 12.45 1.14
C PRO A 59 1.76 12.60 2.63
N GLU A 60 2.04 13.83 3.06
CA GLU A 60 2.16 14.15 4.48
C GLU A 60 0.78 14.22 5.14
N GLY A 61 0.65 13.66 6.35
CA GLY A 61 -0.54 13.82 7.20
C GLY A 61 -1.76 12.98 6.82
N THR A 62 -1.69 12.14 5.77
CA THR A 62 -2.75 11.18 5.41
C THR A 62 -2.19 9.75 5.46
N PRO A 63 -2.81 8.81 6.18
CA PRO A 63 -2.33 7.42 6.21
C PRO A 63 -2.44 6.78 4.83
N VAL A 64 -1.38 6.05 4.46
CA VAL A 64 -1.31 5.32 3.20
C VAL A 64 -1.34 3.82 3.42
N ILE A 65 -2.19 3.13 2.66
CA ILE A 65 -2.13 1.68 2.44
C ILE A 65 -1.34 1.43 1.14
N ILE A 66 -0.26 0.67 1.23
CA ILE A 66 0.44 0.18 0.04
C ILE A 66 -0.12 -1.19 -0.35
N THR A 67 -0.60 -1.28 -1.58
CA THR A 67 -1.14 -2.51 -2.15
C THR A 67 -0.36 -2.85 -3.42
N ASN A 68 0.13 -4.09 -3.48
CA ASN A 68 0.69 -4.66 -4.71
C ASN A 68 -0.07 -5.96 -5.03
N ARG A 69 -1.20 -5.78 -5.71
CA ARG A 69 -2.19 -6.84 -5.99
C ARG A 69 -1.71 -7.76 -7.10
N ALA A 70 -1.70 -9.06 -6.85
CA ALA A 70 -1.32 -10.09 -7.80
C ALA A 70 -2.38 -10.24 -8.91
N GLU A 71 -1.94 -10.66 -10.10
CA GLU A 71 -2.83 -10.93 -11.24
C GLU A 71 -3.94 -11.95 -10.90
N ARG A 72 -3.61 -12.98 -10.11
CA ARG A 72 -4.57 -14.02 -9.67
C ARG A 72 -5.72 -13.47 -8.80
N GLU A 73 -5.57 -12.28 -8.24
CA GLU A 73 -6.60 -11.56 -7.48
C GLU A 73 -7.11 -10.30 -8.21
N GLY A 74 -6.93 -10.25 -9.53
CA GLY A 74 -7.41 -9.15 -10.37
C GLY A 74 -6.56 -7.89 -10.31
N GLY A 75 -5.31 -7.99 -9.81
CA GLY A 75 -4.31 -6.94 -9.93
C GLY A 75 -3.56 -6.98 -11.26
N HIS A 76 -2.53 -6.14 -11.38
CA HIS A 76 -1.73 -5.98 -12.58
C HIS A 76 -0.25 -6.39 -12.41
N PHE A 77 0.12 -6.94 -11.26
CA PHE A 77 1.52 -7.26 -10.99
C PHE A 77 2.00 -8.46 -11.83
N GLU A 78 2.92 -8.21 -12.76
CA GLU A 78 3.44 -9.20 -13.71
C GLU A 78 4.74 -9.90 -13.24
N GLY A 79 5.28 -9.51 -12.08
CA GLY A 79 6.50 -10.09 -11.53
C GLY A 79 6.29 -11.41 -10.77
N THR A 80 7.37 -11.94 -10.23
CA THR A 80 7.33 -13.11 -9.34
C THR A 80 6.76 -12.75 -7.97
N GLU A 81 6.15 -13.73 -7.31
CA GLU A 81 5.63 -13.55 -5.96
C GLU A 81 6.71 -13.09 -4.96
N SER A 82 7.97 -13.45 -5.17
CA SER A 82 9.08 -12.97 -4.34
C SER A 82 9.32 -11.47 -4.51
N GLU A 83 9.32 -10.97 -5.76
CA GLU A 83 9.46 -9.54 -6.05
C GLU A 83 8.28 -8.74 -5.49
N ARG A 84 7.05 -9.27 -5.60
CA ARG A 84 5.85 -8.66 -5.00
C ARG A 84 6.02 -8.43 -3.49
N ILE A 85 6.54 -9.45 -2.80
CA ILE A 85 6.79 -9.42 -1.36
C ILE A 85 7.93 -8.46 -1.01
N GLU A 86 8.98 -8.39 -1.82
CA GLU A 86 10.08 -7.43 -1.63
C GLU A 86 9.59 -5.98 -1.71
N ILE A 87 8.66 -5.67 -2.63
CA ILE A 87 8.02 -4.35 -2.72
C ILE A 87 7.26 -4.02 -1.43
N LEU A 88 6.45 -4.95 -0.91
CA LEU A 88 5.71 -4.74 0.34
C LEU A 88 6.63 -4.64 1.57
N LEU A 89 7.71 -5.42 1.62
CA LEU A 89 8.74 -5.30 2.67
C LEU A 89 9.45 -3.95 2.59
N ASN A 90 9.73 -3.46 1.37
CA ASN A 90 10.29 -2.12 1.18
C ASN A 90 9.36 -1.04 1.72
N ALA A 91 8.05 -1.18 1.48
CA ALA A 91 7.05 -0.25 2.01
C ALA A 91 7.03 -0.21 3.54
N ILE A 92 7.06 -1.37 4.21
CA ILE A 92 7.20 -1.44 5.68
C ILE A 92 8.46 -0.70 6.13
N ASN A 93 9.59 -0.90 5.46
CA ASN A 93 10.84 -0.20 5.77
C ASN A 93 10.79 1.32 5.54
N GLN A 94 9.87 1.82 4.70
CA GLN A 94 9.62 3.25 4.54
C GLN A 94 8.68 3.82 5.62
N GLY A 95 8.16 3.00 6.54
CA GLY A 95 7.29 3.45 7.62
C GLY A 95 5.87 3.80 7.17
N VAL A 96 5.35 3.15 6.11
CA VAL A 96 3.97 3.37 5.66
C VAL A 96 2.98 2.97 6.76
N ALA A 97 1.82 3.63 6.79
CA ALA A 97 0.80 3.35 7.80
C ALA A 97 0.30 1.90 7.69
N CYS A 98 0.17 1.38 6.46
CA CYS A 98 -0.31 0.03 6.25
C CYS A 98 0.18 -0.60 4.94
N VAL A 99 0.25 -1.93 4.92
CA VAL A 99 0.37 -2.74 3.70
C VAL A 99 -0.80 -3.71 3.59
N ASP A 100 -1.23 -3.97 2.36
CA ASP A 100 -2.20 -5.03 2.03
C ASP A 100 -1.45 -6.29 1.53
N ILE A 101 -1.76 -7.44 2.12
CA ILE A 101 -1.27 -8.75 1.68
C ILE A 101 -2.40 -9.76 1.54
N GLU A 102 -2.58 -10.26 0.33
CA GLU A 102 -3.61 -11.24 -0.03
C GLU A 102 -3.47 -12.56 0.74
N LEU A 103 -4.60 -13.14 1.16
CA LEU A 103 -4.70 -14.46 1.81
C LEU A 103 -4.31 -15.61 0.87
N SER A 104 -4.41 -15.41 -0.46
CA SER A 104 -3.92 -16.40 -1.44
C SER A 104 -2.39 -16.47 -1.51
N THR A 105 -1.68 -15.49 -0.93
CA THR A 105 -0.22 -15.50 -0.83
C THR A 105 0.23 -16.73 -0.05
N PRO A 106 1.27 -17.47 -0.49
CA PRO A 106 1.85 -18.57 0.28
C PRO A 106 2.15 -18.16 1.74
N GLN A 107 1.69 -18.96 2.71
CA GLN A 107 1.78 -18.65 4.14
C GLN A 107 3.19 -18.24 4.59
N LYS A 108 4.23 -18.85 4.00
CA LYS A 108 5.63 -18.50 4.29
C LYS A 108 5.95 -17.04 3.98
N GLN A 109 5.39 -16.48 2.92
CA GLN A 109 5.56 -15.07 2.52
C GLN A 109 4.69 -14.13 3.35
N ILE A 110 3.44 -14.50 3.65
CA ILE A 110 2.61 -13.76 4.61
C ILE A 110 3.37 -13.59 5.94
N ASN A 111 3.96 -14.69 6.45
CA ASN A 111 4.75 -14.64 7.69
C ASN A 111 5.97 -13.70 7.59
N LYS A 112 6.56 -13.49 6.41
CA LYS A 112 7.64 -12.51 6.24
C LYS A 112 7.12 -11.08 6.43
N ILE A 113 6.00 -10.73 5.80
CA ILE A 113 5.34 -9.42 5.97
C ILE A 113 4.98 -9.20 7.43
N LEU A 114 4.28 -10.15 8.05
CA LEU A 114 3.85 -10.04 9.44
C LEU A 114 5.05 -9.89 10.40
N ASN A 115 6.13 -10.66 10.19
CA ASN A 115 7.32 -10.52 11.03
C ASN A 115 8.06 -9.19 10.82
N ALA A 116 8.09 -8.66 9.60
CA ALA A 116 8.68 -7.35 9.34
C ALA A 116 7.87 -6.22 9.99
N ALA A 117 6.54 -6.33 9.98
CA ALA A 117 5.65 -5.32 10.55
C ALA A 117 5.62 -5.32 12.09
N LYS A 118 5.91 -6.46 12.75
CA LYS A 118 5.77 -6.65 14.22
C LYS A 118 6.46 -5.58 15.09
N ASP A 119 7.65 -5.17 14.68
CA ASP A 119 8.48 -4.22 15.45
C ASP A 119 8.41 -2.80 14.85
N THR A 120 7.37 -2.53 14.07
CA THR A 120 7.10 -1.24 13.43
C THR A 120 5.69 -0.79 13.75
N ASP A 121 5.38 0.47 13.49
CA ASP A 121 4.00 0.95 13.53
C ASP A 121 3.26 0.71 12.21
N THR A 122 3.73 -0.15 11.31
CA THR A 122 2.99 -0.49 10.08
C THR A 122 1.92 -1.54 10.37
N SER A 123 0.66 -1.21 10.08
CA SER A 123 -0.45 -2.18 10.12
C SER A 123 -0.45 -3.10 8.89
N VAL A 124 -1.02 -4.29 9.02
CA VAL A 124 -1.17 -5.24 7.91
C VAL A 124 -2.64 -5.58 7.72
N ILE A 125 -3.16 -5.32 6.53
CA ILE A 125 -4.47 -5.82 6.08
C ILE A 125 -4.24 -7.13 5.34
N THR A 126 -5.03 -8.15 5.66
CA THR A 126 -5.10 -9.37 4.87
C THR A 126 -6.37 -9.39 4.05
N SER A 127 -6.25 -9.42 2.71
CA SER A 127 -7.38 -9.37 1.77
C SER A 127 -7.71 -10.72 1.13
#